data_AF-A0A085VNC8-F1
#
_entry.id   AF-A0A085VNC8-F1
#
_cell.length_a   1.000
_cell.length_b   1.000
_cell.length_c   1.000
_cell.angle_alpha   90.00
_cell.angle_beta   90.00
_cell.angle_gamma   90.00
#
_symmetry.space_group_name_H-M   'P 1'
#
loop_
_entity.id
_entity.type
_entity.pdbx_description
1 polymer ?
#
loop_
_entity_poly.entity_id
_entity_poly.type
_entity_poly.pdbx_seq_one_letter_code
_entity_poly.pdbx_strand_id
1 'polypeptide(L)' 'MSTPVPRTTKYAVSYKLNGERRFEFAQLQSASVEEARSALEKMHGQSGDEITDVKVSKAL' A
#
# COMPACT_ATOMS: atom_id res chain seq x y z
N MET A 1 -22.98 -21.48 3.54
CA MET A 1 -22.68 -20.09 3.96
C MET A 1 -21.63 -19.56 3.01
N SER A 2 -21.96 -18.58 2.15
CA SER A 2 -20.96 -17.97 1.27
C SER A 2 -20.22 -16.89 2.05
N THR A 3 -18.99 -17.18 2.46
CA THR A 3 -18.05 -16.18 2.95
C THR A 3 -17.84 -15.15 1.83
N PRO A 4 -18.07 -13.84 2.05
CA PRO A 4 -17.62 -12.85 1.09
C PRO A 4 -16.10 -12.93 1.06
N VAL A 5 -15.53 -13.43 -0.04
CA VAL A 5 -14.11 -13.22 -0.32
C VAL A 5 -13.84 -11.73 -0.16
N PRO A 6 -12.90 -11.30 0.71
CA PRO A 6 -12.62 -9.90 0.89
C PRO A 6 -12.24 -9.32 -0.48
N ARG A 7 -13.11 -8.47 -1.02
CA ARG A 7 -12.89 -7.85 -2.33
C ARG A 7 -11.79 -6.81 -2.16
N THR A 8 -10.56 -7.21 -2.36
CA THR A 8 -9.45 -6.28 -2.47
C THR A 8 -9.63 -5.46 -3.74
N THR A 9 -9.60 -4.14 -3.59
CA THR A 9 -9.62 -3.21 -4.71
C THR A 9 -8.18 -2.81 -5.00
N LYS A 10 -7.87 -2.59 -6.28
CA LYS A 10 -6.57 -2.08 -6.69
C LYS A 10 -6.48 -0.60 -6.34
N TYR A 11 -5.63 -0.24 -5.40
CA TYR A 11 -5.33 1.13 -5.05
C TYR A 11 -3.95 1.51 -5.57
N ALA A 12 -3.81 2.76 -6.03
CA ALA A 12 -2.54 3.36 -6.33
C ALA A 12 -1.94 3.92 -5.03
N VAL A 13 -0.82 3.36 -4.61
CA VAL A 13 -0.09 3.79 -3.43
C VAL A 13 1.12 4.59 -3.89
N SER A 14 1.18 5.87 -3.53
CA SER A 14 2.37 6.71 -3.70
C SER A 14 3.08 6.81 -2.37
N TYR A 15 4.39 6.68 -2.37
CA TYR A 15 5.20 6.81 -1.15
C TYR A 15 6.60 7.28 -1.53
N LYS A 16 7.39 7.70 -0.55
CA LYS A 16 8.82 7.91 -0.67
C LYS A 16 9.54 6.78 0.04
N LEU A 17 10.52 6.19 -0.63
CA LEU A 17 11.41 5.19 -0.08
C LEU A 17 12.82 5.80 -0.03
N ASN A 18 13.36 6.05 1.16
CA ASN A 18 14.66 6.73 1.34
C ASN A 18 14.77 8.08 0.58
N GLY A 19 13.66 8.82 0.52
CA GLY A 19 13.59 10.09 -0.23
C GLY A 19 13.32 9.94 -1.73
N GLU A 20 13.34 8.73 -2.29
CA GLU A 20 12.96 8.46 -3.68
C GLU A 20 11.46 8.26 -3.79
N ARG A 21 10.80 9.01 -4.68
CA ARG A 21 9.35 8.91 -4.87
C ARG A 21 9.01 7.67 -5.71
N ARG A 22 8.19 6.79 -5.14
CA ARG A 22 7.72 5.55 -5.75
C ARG A 22 6.19 5.50 -5.82
N PHE A 23 5.73 4.67 -6.74
CA PHE A 23 4.32 4.42 -6.98
C PHE A 23 4.14 2.94 -7.21
N GLU A 24 3.20 2.35 -6.48
CA GLU A 24 2.94 0.93 -6.55
C GLU A 24 1.44 0.66 -6.46
N PHE A 25 1.00 -0.42 -7.09
CA PHE A 25 -0.40 -0.81 -7.03
C PHE A 25 -0.57 -1.91 -6.00
N ALA A 26 -1.20 -1.57 -4.87
CA ALA A 26 -1.50 -2.52 -3.82
C ALA A 26 -2.96 -2.99 -3.91
N GLN A 27 -3.18 -4.27 -3.66
CA GLN A 27 -4.51 -4.82 -3.47
C GLN A 27 -4.89 -4.69 -2.01
N LEU A 28 -5.72 -3.69 -1.69
CA LEU A 28 -6.14 -3.41 -0.32
C LEU A 28 -7.65 -3.61 -0.19
N GLN A 29 -8.12 -3.94 1.01
CA GLN A 29 -9.56 -4.00 1.25
C GLN A 29 -10.17 -2.60 1.24
N SER A 30 -9.39 -1.62 1.67
CA SER A 30 -9.80 -0.22 1.82
C SER A 30 -8.71 0.74 1.37
N ALA A 31 -9.06 2.02 1.16
CA ALA A 31 -8.07 3.08 0.87
C ALA A 31 -7.25 3.48 2.13
N SER A 32 -6.89 2.49 2.96
CA SER A 32 -6.23 2.72 4.24
C SER A 32 -4.73 2.84 4.07
N VAL A 33 -4.20 3.97 4.54
CA VAL A 33 -2.75 4.25 4.55
C VAL A 33 -2.01 3.23 5.40
N GLU A 34 -2.59 2.75 6.51
CA GLU A 34 -1.98 1.72 7.35
C GLU A 34 -1.88 0.36 6.64
N GLU A 35 -2.92 -0.09 5.93
CA GLU A 35 -2.86 -1.32 5.12
C GLU A 35 -1.78 -1.19 4.04
N ALA A 36 -1.74 -0.05 3.33
CA ALA A 36 -0.75 0.22 2.31
C ALA A 36 0.66 0.23 2.88
N ARG A 37 0.89 0.96 3.98
CA ARG A 37 2.17 1.03 4.65
C ARG A 37 2.62 -0.33 5.16
N SER A 38 1.73 -1.12 5.76
CA SER A 38 2.07 -2.47 6.22
C SER A 38 2.46 -3.39 5.06
N ALA A 39 1.79 -3.28 3.91
CA ALA A 39 2.18 -4.01 2.70
C ALA A 39 3.57 -3.56 2.20
N LEU A 40 3.82 -2.25 2.15
CA LEU A 40 5.12 -1.70 1.76
C LEU A 40 6.23 -2.07 2.75
N GLU A 41 5.97 -2.03 4.05
CA GLU A 41 6.90 -2.43 5.11
C GLU A 41 7.20 -3.93 5.04
N LYS A 42 6.24 -4.78 4.63
CA LYS A 42 6.53 -6.20 4.36
C LYS A 42 7.44 -6.39 3.14
N MET A 43 7.34 -5.51 2.14
CA MET A 43 8.12 -5.59 0.90
C MET A 43 9.50 -4.94 1.01
N HIS A 44 9.63 -3.87 1.80
CA HIS A 44 10.85 -3.05 1.91
C HIS A 44 11.46 -3.00 3.32
N GLY A 45 10.71 -3.36 4.36
CA GLY A 45 11.12 -3.20 5.76
C GLY A 45 12.27 -4.11 6.20
N GLN A 46 12.74 -5.01 5.33
CA GLN A 46 13.96 -5.79 5.58
C GLN A 46 15.25 -5.01 5.25
N SER A 47 15.17 -3.97 4.42
CA SER A 47 16.34 -3.24 3.91
C SER A 47 16.71 -2.01 4.74
N GLY A 48 15.95 -1.69 5.80
CA GLY A 48 16.11 -0.44 6.55
C GLY A 48 15.63 0.78 5.78
N ASP A 49 14.82 0.57 4.74
CA ASP A 49 14.30 1.64 3.91
C ASP A 49 13.22 2.44 4.66
N GLU A 50 13.36 3.76 4.71
CA GLU A 50 12.38 4.65 5.32
C GLU A 50 11.24 4.94 4.35
N ILE A 51 10.04 4.45 4.68
CA ILE A 51 8.81 4.73 3.94
C ILE A 51 8.15 5.97 4.55
N THR A 52 8.12 7.07 3.78
CA THR A 52 7.45 8.33 4.15
C THR A 52 6.45 8.76 3.08
N ASP A 53 5.62 9.76 3.37
CA ASP A 53 4.70 10.35 2.39
C ASP A 53 3.71 9.35 1.74
N VAL A 54 3.29 8.31 2.49
CA VAL A 54 2.35 7.29 2.01
C VAL A 54 0.98 7.90 1.72
N LYS A 55 0.53 7.79 0.47
CA LYS A 55 -0.77 8.23 -0.02
C LYS A 55 -1.44 7.11 -0.78
N VAL A 56 -2.69 6.84 -0.45
CA VAL A 56 -3.49 5.81 -1.11
C VAL A 56 -4.59 6.48 -1.90
N SER A 57 -4.60 6.23 -3.21
CA SER A 57 -5.59 6.76 -4.14
C SER A 57 -6.34 5.60 -4.78
N LYS A 58 -7.67 5.68 -4.77
CA LYS A 58 -8.49 4.75 -5.54
C LYS A 58 -8.29 5.04 -7.02
N ALA A 59 -7.83 4.06 -7.79
CA ALA A 59 -7.94 4.13 -9.24
C ALA A 59 -9.43 3.99 -9.58
N LEU A 60 -10.04 5.10 -10.01
CA LEU A 60 -11.44 5.16 -10.46
C LEU A 60 -11.63 4.37 -11.75
#